data_AF-A0A4P9VH75-F1
#
_entry.id   AF-A0A4P9VH75-F1
#
_cell.length_a   1.000
_cell.length_b   1.000
_cell.length_c   1.000
_cell.angle_alpha   90.00
_cell.angle_beta   90.00
_cell.angle_gamma   90.00
#
_symmetry.space_group_name_H-M   'P 1'
#
loop_
_entity.id
_entity.type
_entity.pdbx_description
1 polymer ?
#
loop_
_entity_poly.entity_id
_entity_poly.type
_entity_poly.pdbx_seq_one_letter_code
_entity_poly.pdbx_strand_id
1 'polypeptide(L)'
;MFYADITIPYTPNRDSPARVFYALNARFKDAPKTYALALPNYGQRNARGIFRVFAKQLESLVALNLANDPVGPLCDFKMPVPVAQDYAGPWCVYRRYRVPPRGRKNRIQRLAYAFEHNLPRFVLHSQSNQQVFCVSVEKMPVEEGQLGEINTCNFGLSTTEQVTVLPDL
;
A
#
# COMPACT_ATOMS: atom_id res chain seq x y z
N MET A 1 -9.79 10.44 -11.35
CA MET A 1 -8.76 9.76 -10.53
C MET A 1 -7.95 8.88 -11.46
N PHE A 2 -6.66 8.71 -11.18
CA PHE A 2 -5.75 7.88 -11.96
C PHE A 2 -5.11 6.85 -11.04
N TYR A 3 -4.58 5.78 -11.63
CA TYR A 3 -3.69 4.86 -10.93
C TYR A 3 -2.47 4.49 -11.77
N ALA A 4 -1.39 4.12 -11.10
CA ALA A 4 -0.20 3.56 -11.71
C ALA A 4 0.23 2.31 -10.94
N ASP A 5 0.65 1.30 -11.67
CA ASP A 5 1.17 0.06 -11.10
C ASP A 5 2.69 0.11 -11.00
N ILE A 6 3.19 -0.21 -9.83
CA ILE A 6 4.61 -0.43 -9.58
C ILE A 6 4.78 -1.93 -9.40
N THR A 7 5.29 -2.56 -10.45
CA THR A 7 5.48 -4.01 -10.49
C THR A 7 6.89 -4.36 -10.03
N ILE A 8 7.03 -5.36 -9.19
CA ILE A 8 8.31 -5.86 -8.71
C ILE A 8 8.49 -7.22 -9.36
N PRO A 9 9.46 -7.37 -10.30
CA PRO A 9 9.70 -8.66 -10.92
C PRO A 9 10.06 -9.68 -9.84
N TYR A 10 9.72 -10.94 -10.10
CA TYR A 10 10.07 -12.01 -9.20
C TYR A 10 11.60 -12.02 -9.01
N THR A 11 12.02 -11.74 -7.78
CA THR A 11 13.42 -11.81 -7.38
C THR A 11 13.52 -12.80 -6.23
N PRO A 12 14.59 -13.62 -6.18
CA PRO A 12 14.84 -14.50 -5.03
C PRO A 12 15.06 -13.69 -3.73
N ASN A 13 15.40 -12.40 -3.86
CA ASN A 13 15.48 -11.47 -2.74
C ASN A 13 14.08 -11.06 -2.25
N ARG A 14 13.72 -11.53 -1.05
CA ARG A 14 12.39 -11.31 -0.45
C ARG A 14 12.18 -9.88 0.09
N ASP A 15 13.22 -9.05 0.11
CA ASP A 15 13.19 -7.73 0.73
C ASP A 15 12.86 -6.61 -0.27
N SER A 16 12.93 -6.87 -1.59
CA SER A 16 12.64 -5.87 -2.63
C SER A 16 11.29 -5.17 -2.42
N PRO A 17 10.18 -5.87 -2.09
CA PRO A 17 8.91 -5.20 -1.83
C PRO A 17 8.92 -4.31 -0.60
N ALA A 18 9.64 -4.69 0.46
CA ALA A 18 9.74 -3.86 1.66
C ALA A 18 10.53 -2.57 1.38
N ARG A 19 11.59 -2.66 0.55
CA ARG A 19 12.39 -1.49 0.12
C ARG A 19 11.57 -0.53 -0.73
N VAL A 20 10.84 -1.04 -1.73
CA VAL A 20 9.96 -0.22 -2.58
C VAL A 20 8.84 0.40 -1.74
N PHE A 21 8.19 -0.37 -0.87
CA PHE A 21 7.17 0.14 0.05
C PHE A 21 7.71 1.25 0.97
N TYR A 22 8.95 1.11 1.45
CA TYR A 22 9.59 2.15 2.26
C TYR A 22 9.87 3.43 1.47
N ALA A 23 10.37 3.29 0.22
CA ALA A 23 10.61 4.42 -0.68
C ALA A 23 9.31 5.18 -0.99
N LEU A 24 8.21 4.46 -1.25
CA LEU A 24 6.89 5.06 -1.41
C LEU A 24 6.47 5.87 -0.19
N ASN A 25 6.68 5.35 1.02
CA ASN A 25 6.39 6.09 2.24
C ASN A 25 7.21 7.39 2.38
N ALA A 26 8.43 7.46 1.86
CA ALA A 26 9.17 8.72 1.81
C ALA A 26 8.47 9.73 0.88
N ARG A 27 8.12 9.31 -0.34
CA ARG A 27 7.40 10.17 -1.30
C ARG A 27 6.03 10.62 -0.81
N PHE A 28 5.32 9.76 -0.10
CA PHE A 28 4.00 10.07 0.45
C PHE A 28 4.08 11.03 1.65
N LYS A 29 5.20 11.07 2.37
CA LYS A 29 5.45 12.09 3.39
C LYS A 29 5.68 13.46 2.78
N ASP A 30 6.37 13.52 1.64
CA ASP A 30 6.66 14.78 0.95
C ASP A 30 5.40 15.41 0.32
N ALA A 31 4.40 14.57 -0.03
CA ALA A 31 3.10 15.02 -0.51
C ALA A 31 1.95 14.32 0.26
N PRO A 32 1.65 14.76 1.50
CA PRO A 32 0.61 14.18 2.32
C PRO A 32 -0.76 14.20 1.63
N LYS A 33 -1.58 13.18 1.86
CA LYS A 33 -2.97 13.08 1.33
C LYS A 33 -3.09 13.17 -0.20
N THR A 34 -1.99 12.94 -0.91
CA THR A 34 -1.97 12.96 -2.39
C THR A 34 -2.14 11.56 -2.97
N TYR A 35 -1.61 10.54 -2.28
CA TYR A 35 -1.53 9.17 -2.78
C TYR A 35 -2.30 8.18 -1.90
N ALA A 36 -2.96 7.22 -2.53
CA ALA A 36 -3.54 6.07 -1.87
C ALA A 36 -2.98 4.78 -2.46
N LEU A 37 -2.73 3.78 -1.62
CA LEU A 37 -2.06 2.55 -1.98
C LEU A 37 -3.02 1.36 -1.90
N ALA A 38 -3.06 0.58 -2.97
CA ALA A 38 -3.70 -0.72 -3.04
C ALA A 38 -2.67 -1.82 -3.31
N LEU A 39 -3.05 -3.05 -2.96
CA LEU A 39 -2.28 -4.27 -3.19
C LEU A 39 -3.10 -5.24 -4.04
N PRO A 40 -3.06 -5.16 -5.38
CA PRO A 40 -3.90 -5.99 -6.25
C PRO A 40 -3.71 -7.50 -6.01
N ASN A 41 -2.48 -7.94 -5.70
CA ASN A 41 -2.19 -9.35 -5.44
C ASN A 41 -2.47 -9.78 -3.98
N TYR A 42 -3.25 -9.01 -3.22
CA TYR A 42 -3.58 -9.30 -1.82
C TYR A 42 -4.02 -10.76 -1.61
N GLY A 43 -3.52 -11.39 -0.55
CA GLY A 43 -3.85 -12.78 -0.20
C GLY A 43 -3.15 -13.85 -1.03
N GLN A 44 -2.48 -13.50 -2.12
CA GLN A 44 -1.65 -14.46 -2.87
C GLN A 44 -0.33 -14.76 -2.13
N ARG A 45 0.21 -15.97 -2.29
CA ARG A 45 1.49 -16.38 -1.66
C ARG A 45 2.66 -15.46 -2.05
N ASN A 46 2.56 -14.78 -3.19
CA ASN A 46 3.48 -13.76 -3.71
C ASN A 46 2.83 -12.35 -3.81
N ALA A 47 1.92 -12.01 -2.89
CA ALA A 47 1.11 -10.78 -2.86
C ALA A 47 1.86 -9.43 -2.90
N ARG A 48 3.18 -9.43 -3.00
CA ARG A 48 4.06 -8.26 -2.86
C ARG A 48 4.62 -7.76 -4.18
N GLY A 49 4.18 -8.35 -5.30
CA GLY A 49 4.70 -8.05 -6.63
C GLY A 49 4.11 -6.81 -7.29
N ILE A 50 3.02 -6.24 -6.77
CA ILE A 50 2.36 -5.07 -7.37
C ILE A 50 1.90 -4.12 -6.27
N PHE A 51 2.37 -2.88 -6.36
CA PHE A 51 1.84 -1.74 -5.63
C PHE A 51 1.06 -0.86 -6.59
N ARG A 52 -0.26 -0.76 -6.39
CA ARG A 52 -1.09 0.15 -7.18
C ARG A 52 -1.27 1.45 -6.43
N VAL A 53 -0.83 2.56 -7.01
CA VAL A 53 -0.93 3.88 -6.39
C VAL A 53 -1.97 4.70 -7.13
N PHE A 54 -2.94 5.22 -6.39
CA PHE A 54 -3.97 6.13 -6.87
C PHE A 54 -3.60 7.57 -6.54
N ALA A 55 -3.94 8.50 -7.44
CA ALA A 55 -3.91 9.93 -7.19
C ALA A 55 -5.06 10.64 -7.92
N LYS A 56 -5.46 11.82 -7.42
CA LYS A 56 -6.48 12.63 -8.11
C LYS A 56 -6.00 13.13 -9.47
N GLN A 57 -4.73 13.53 -9.55
CA GLN A 57 -4.09 14.14 -10.71
C GLN A 57 -3.07 13.19 -11.34
N LEU A 58 -2.97 13.21 -12.67
CA LEU A 58 -2.02 12.41 -13.44
C LEU A 58 -0.57 12.82 -13.11
N GLU A 59 -0.36 14.13 -12.99
CA GLU A 59 0.93 14.77 -12.73
C GLU A 59 1.53 14.27 -11.42
N SER A 60 0.70 14.02 -10.39
CA SER A 60 1.16 13.45 -9.13
C SER A 60 1.75 12.05 -9.33
N LEU A 61 1.10 11.19 -10.14
CA LEU A 61 1.63 9.84 -10.41
C LEU A 61 2.90 9.90 -11.27
N VAL A 62 2.98 10.82 -12.23
CA VAL A 62 4.20 11.04 -13.01
C VAL A 62 5.36 11.48 -12.11
N ALA A 63 5.11 12.40 -11.17
CA ALA A 63 6.10 12.87 -10.20
C ALA A 63 6.53 11.79 -9.18
N LEU A 64 5.69 10.78 -8.94
CA LEU A 64 5.99 9.64 -8.06
C LEU A 64 7.01 8.66 -8.66
N ASN A 65 7.27 8.72 -9.97
CA ASN A 65 8.11 7.76 -10.67
C ASN A 65 9.45 7.48 -9.94
N LEU A 66 9.70 6.21 -9.64
CA LEU A 66 10.85 5.76 -8.84
C LEU A 66 12.09 5.42 -9.67
N ALA A 67 12.09 5.66 -10.99
CA ALA A 67 13.21 5.30 -11.88
C ALA A 67 14.57 5.86 -11.42
N ASN A 68 14.58 7.08 -10.85
CA ASN A 68 15.79 7.73 -10.35
C ASN A 68 16.04 7.48 -8.84
N ASP A 69 15.20 6.69 -8.18
CA ASP A 69 15.34 6.33 -6.77
C ASP A 69 16.30 5.13 -6.64
N PRO A 70 17.02 4.94 -5.51
CA PRO A 70 17.82 3.74 -5.28
C PRO A 70 17.05 2.41 -5.39
N VAL A 71 15.71 2.44 -5.32
CA VAL A 71 14.86 1.27 -5.55
C VAL A 71 14.40 1.13 -7.00
N GLY A 72 14.68 2.09 -7.88
CA GLY A 72 14.29 2.07 -9.30
C GLY A 72 14.64 0.77 -10.02
N PRO A 73 15.88 0.24 -9.90
CA PRO A 73 16.23 -1.05 -10.50
C PRO A 73 15.46 -2.27 -9.96
N LEU A 74 14.74 -2.13 -8.85
CA LEU A 74 13.98 -3.22 -8.22
C LEU A 74 12.53 -3.27 -8.70
N CYS A 75 12.05 -2.26 -9.42
CA CYS A 75 10.65 -2.17 -9.79
C CYS A 75 10.45 -1.48 -11.13
N ASP A 76 9.33 -1.78 -11.76
CA ASP A 76 8.89 -1.23 -13.02
C ASP A 76 7.68 -0.34 -12.75
N PHE A 77 7.84 0.97 -12.95
CA PHE A 77 6.75 1.94 -12.84
C PHE A 77 5.97 1.96 -14.16
N LYS A 78 4.74 1.47 -14.16
CA LYS A 78 3.89 1.44 -15.35
C LYS A 78 3.25 2.79 -15.60
N MET A 79 2.93 3.06 -16.86
CA MET A 79 2.27 4.31 -17.27
C MET A 79 0.96 4.49 -16.48
N PRO A 80 0.70 5.67 -15.89
CA PRO A 80 -0.55 5.90 -15.21
C PRO A 80 -1.74 5.85 -16.16
N VAL A 81 -2.86 5.34 -15.69
CA VAL A 81 -4.10 5.22 -16.45
C VAL A 81 -5.28 5.81 -15.66
N PRO A 82 -6.31 6.35 -16.33
CA PRO A 82 -7.49 6.84 -15.64
C PRO A 82 -8.30 5.67 -15.06
N VAL A 83 -8.89 5.88 -13.89
CA VAL A 83 -10.00 5.04 -13.42
C VAL A 83 -11.23 5.40 -14.27
N ALA A 84 -11.95 4.39 -14.77
CA ALA A 84 -13.19 4.59 -15.50
C ALA A 84 -14.19 5.44 -14.67
N GLN A 85 -14.82 6.43 -15.31
CA GLN A 85 -15.76 7.33 -14.62
C GLN A 85 -17.02 6.61 -14.13
N ASP A 86 -17.42 5.57 -14.86
CA ASP A 86 -18.57 4.70 -14.64
C ASP A 86 -18.18 3.37 -13.99
N TYR A 87 -17.07 3.34 -13.24
CA TYR A 87 -16.62 2.13 -12.57
C TYR A 87 -17.70 1.55 -11.65
N ALA A 88 -18.28 0.42 -12.09
CA ALA A 88 -19.33 -0.33 -11.39
C ALA A 88 -18.79 -1.62 -10.72
N GLY A 89 -17.47 -1.75 -10.62
CA GLY A 89 -16.81 -2.91 -10.01
C GLY A 89 -16.75 -2.84 -8.47
N PRO A 90 -16.14 -3.85 -7.84
CA PRO A 90 -16.00 -3.91 -6.39
C PRO A 90 -15.14 -2.76 -5.84
N TRP A 91 -15.42 -2.39 -4.60
CA TRP A 91 -14.70 -1.36 -3.86
C TRP A 91 -14.08 -1.97 -2.61
N CYS A 92 -12.97 -1.40 -2.16
CA CYS A 92 -12.31 -1.86 -0.96
C CYS A 92 -11.55 -0.74 -0.23
N VAL A 93 -11.20 -1.03 1.01
CA VAL A 93 -10.34 -0.20 1.85
C VAL A 93 -9.09 -0.99 2.17
N TYR A 94 -7.92 -0.43 1.86
CA TYR A 94 -6.64 -0.93 2.34
C TYR A 94 -6.22 -0.14 3.56
N ARG A 95 -6.07 -0.83 4.71
CA ARG A 95 -5.70 -0.19 5.98
C ARG A 95 -4.52 -0.88 6.64
N ARG A 96 -3.81 -0.14 7.49
CA ARG A 96 -2.75 -0.71 8.31
C ARG A 96 -3.33 -1.60 9.41
N TYR A 97 -3.07 -2.89 9.34
CA TYR A 97 -3.39 -3.83 10.42
C TYR A 97 -2.32 -3.78 11.51
N ARG A 98 -2.69 -3.33 12.71
CA ARG A 98 -1.77 -3.18 13.84
C ARG A 98 -1.78 -4.41 14.74
N VAL A 99 -0.63 -5.04 14.89
CA VAL A 99 -0.39 -6.07 15.92
C VAL A 99 0.21 -5.41 17.16
N PRO A 100 -0.43 -5.50 18.34
CA PRO A 100 0.09 -4.91 19.58
C PRO A 100 1.46 -5.46 19.99
N PRO A 101 2.28 -4.72 20.76
CA PRO A 101 3.58 -5.19 21.26
C PRO A 101 3.44 -6.41 22.19
N ARG A 102 4.57 -7.07 22.49
CA ARG A 102 4.63 -8.24 23.40
C ARG A 102 4.01 -7.90 24.76
N GLY A 103 3.40 -8.90 25.42
CA GLY A 103 2.75 -8.75 26.74
C GLY A 103 1.33 -8.18 26.72
N ARG A 104 0.78 -7.78 25.56
CA ARG A 104 -0.61 -7.34 25.45
C ARG A 104 -1.56 -8.52 25.22
N LYS A 105 -2.70 -8.54 25.95
CA LYS A 105 -3.72 -9.63 25.95
C LYS A 105 -4.12 -10.09 24.54
N ASN A 106 -4.34 -9.16 23.62
CA ASN A 106 -4.89 -9.49 22.29
C ASN A 106 -3.81 -9.72 21.21
N ARG A 107 -2.52 -9.73 21.57
CA ARG A 107 -1.44 -9.88 20.58
C ARG A 107 -1.50 -11.22 19.85
N ILE A 108 -1.66 -12.32 20.59
CA ILE A 108 -1.66 -13.68 20.03
C ILE A 108 -2.80 -13.83 19.02
N GLN A 109 -4.01 -13.39 19.38
CA GLN A 109 -5.18 -13.39 18.49
C GLN A 109 -4.93 -12.57 17.22
N ARG A 110 -4.36 -11.35 17.35
CA ARG A 110 -4.04 -10.50 16.19
C ARG A 110 -2.96 -11.11 15.28
N LEU A 111 -1.99 -11.83 15.85
CA LEU A 111 -0.97 -12.55 15.06
C LEU A 111 -1.56 -13.75 14.34
N ALA A 112 -2.41 -14.53 15.01
CA ALA A 112 -3.11 -15.68 14.43
C ALA A 112 -3.95 -15.23 13.23
N TYR A 113 -4.79 -14.20 13.42
CA TYR A 113 -5.56 -13.59 12.33
C TYR A 113 -4.67 -13.17 11.16
N ALA A 114 -3.58 -12.44 11.43
CA ALA A 114 -2.69 -11.98 10.37
C ALA A 114 -2.01 -13.12 9.59
N PHE A 115 -1.86 -14.29 10.22
CA PHE A 115 -1.29 -15.49 9.62
C PHE A 115 -2.35 -16.27 8.83
N GLU A 116 -3.50 -16.53 9.44
CA GLU A 116 -4.64 -17.22 8.83
C GLU A 116 -5.11 -16.51 7.54
N HIS A 117 -5.17 -15.18 7.57
CA HIS A 117 -5.57 -14.37 6.40
C HIS A 117 -4.42 -14.01 5.46
N ASN A 118 -3.20 -14.55 5.68
CA ASN A 118 -2.02 -14.29 4.85
C ASN A 118 -1.80 -12.79 4.54
N LEU A 119 -1.99 -11.93 5.55
CA LEU A 119 -1.89 -10.49 5.35
C LEU A 119 -0.51 -10.13 4.79
N PRO A 120 -0.40 -9.28 3.74
CA PRO A 120 0.86 -8.74 3.30
C PRO A 120 1.58 -8.03 4.46
N ARG A 121 2.86 -8.36 4.66
CA ARG A 121 3.70 -7.80 5.72
C ARG A 121 5.00 -7.27 5.15
N PHE A 122 5.33 -6.04 5.53
CA PHE A 122 6.57 -5.38 5.16
C PHE A 122 7.36 -5.10 6.44
N VAL A 123 8.55 -5.70 6.54
CA VAL A 123 9.49 -5.46 7.64
C VAL A 123 10.36 -4.28 7.24
N LEU A 124 10.33 -3.22 8.03
CA LEU A 124 10.92 -1.93 7.73
C LEU A 124 11.89 -1.52 8.84
N HIS A 125 12.89 -0.73 8.47
CA HIS A 125 13.84 -0.13 9.40
C HIS A 125 13.56 1.36 9.48
N SER A 126 13.31 1.86 10.68
CA SER A 126 13.13 3.28 10.92
C SER A 126 14.48 3.99 10.86
N GLN A 127 14.64 4.98 9.98
CA GLN A 127 15.89 5.74 9.90
C GLN A 127 16.18 6.59 11.15
N SER A 128 15.16 7.06 11.85
CA SER A 128 15.32 7.99 12.98
C SER A 128 15.77 7.32 14.28
N ASN A 129 15.40 6.06 14.49
CA ASN A 129 15.69 5.34 15.74
C ASN A 129 16.24 3.92 15.50
N GLN A 130 16.51 3.56 14.25
CA GLN A 130 17.05 2.25 13.83
C GLN A 130 16.19 1.04 14.25
N GLN A 131 14.96 1.28 14.72
CA GLN A 131 14.08 0.21 15.15
C GLN A 131 13.49 -0.52 13.95
N VAL A 132 13.47 -1.84 14.05
CA VAL A 132 12.77 -2.71 13.11
C VAL A 132 11.30 -2.76 13.50
N PHE A 133 10.43 -2.48 12.54
CA PHE A 133 8.98 -2.58 12.73
C PHE A 133 8.32 -3.25 11.53
N CYS A 134 7.11 -3.75 11.75
CA CYS A 134 6.34 -4.42 10.71
C CYS A 134 5.08 -3.61 10.38
N VAL A 135 4.79 -3.48 9.09
CA VAL A 135 3.53 -2.96 8.58
C VAL A 135 2.78 -4.11 7.91
N SER A 136 1.69 -4.54 8.55
CA SER A 136 0.74 -5.45 7.92
C SER A 136 -0.38 -4.65 7.27
N VAL A 137 -0.85 -5.09 6.11
CA VAL A 137 -1.96 -4.46 5.38
C VAL A 137 -3.15 -5.40 5.38
N GLU A 138 -4.32 -4.86 5.67
CA GLU A 138 -5.61 -5.56 5.57
C GLU A 138 -6.45 -4.89 4.50
N LYS A 139 -7.08 -5.72 3.67
CA LYS A 139 -8.06 -5.32 2.66
C LYS A 139 -9.45 -5.62 3.21
N MET A 140 -10.34 -4.64 3.19
CA MET A 140 -11.73 -4.78 3.57
C MET A 140 -12.61 -4.46 2.37
N PRO A 141 -13.46 -5.38 1.89
CA PRO A 141 -14.45 -5.05 0.87
C PRO A 141 -15.46 -4.04 1.45
N VAL A 142 -16.00 -3.19 0.59
CA VAL A 142 -17.12 -2.29 0.92
C VAL A 142 -18.19 -2.42 -0.15
N GLU A 143 -19.46 -2.30 0.27
CA GLU A 143 -20.62 -2.51 -0.61
C GLU A 143 -20.76 -1.38 -1.63
N GLU A 144 -20.56 -0.14 -1.19
CA GLU A 144 -20.64 1.05 -2.03
C GLU A 144 -19.37 1.88 -1.88
N GLY A 145 -18.93 2.46 -2.98
CA GLY A 145 -17.78 3.34 -3.02
C GLY A 145 -17.95 4.40 -4.09
N GLN A 146 -17.25 5.52 -3.89
CA GLN A 146 -17.14 6.59 -4.85
C GLN A 146 -15.71 7.08 -4.87
N LEU A 147 -15.28 7.61 -6.03
CA LEU A 147 -13.98 8.26 -6.15
C LEU A 147 -14.00 9.54 -5.31
N GLY A 148 -13.48 9.44 -4.09
CA GLY A 148 -13.51 10.50 -3.10
C GLY A 148 -12.18 11.22 -2.92
N GLU A 149 -12.07 11.89 -1.79
CA GLU A 149 -10.80 12.46 -1.34
C GLU A 149 -9.83 11.37 -0.90
N ILE A 150 -8.54 11.60 -1.17
CA ILE A 150 -7.49 10.75 -0.64
C ILE A 150 -7.15 11.27 0.75
N ASN A 151 -7.47 10.45 1.76
CA ASN A 151 -7.20 10.75 3.15
C ASN A 151 -6.55 9.52 3.79
N THR A 152 -5.25 9.41 3.57
CA THR A 152 -4.43 8.25 3.93
C THR A 152 -3.29 8.68 4.84
N CYS A 153 -2.74 7.72 5.59
CA CYS A 153 -1.49 7.93 6.31
C CYS A 153 -0.29 7.93 5.34
N ASN A 154 0.90 8.18 5.87
CA ASN A 154 2.16 8.22 5.10
C ASN A 154 2.51 6.93 4.35
N PHE A 155 1.78 5.83 4.55
CA PHE A 155 1.93 4.60 3.76
C PHE A 155 0.91 4.51 2.60
N GLY A 156 0.12 5.54 2.36
CA GLY A 156 -0.99 5.52 1.40
C GLY A 156 -2.16 4.65 1.86
N LEU A 157 -2.17 4.23 3.13
CA LEU A 157 -3.19 3.34 3.69
C LEU A 157 -4.19 4.12 4.52
N SER A 158 -5.43 3.65 4.53
CA SER A 158 -6.48 4.14 5.41
C SER A 158 -6.15 3.89 6.89
N THR A 159 -6.68 4.74 7.75
CA THR A 159 -6.66 4.62 9.20
C THR A 159 -8.09 4.47 9.73
N THR A 160 -8.25 4.34 11.05
CA THR A 160 -9.57 4.32 11.69
C THR A 160 -10.29 5.67 11.60
N GLU A 161 -9.56 6.78 11.55
CA GLU A 161 -10.10 8.14 11.51
C GLU A 161 -10.27 8.66 10.08
N GLN A 162 -9.46 8.14 9.16
CA GLN A 162 -9.37 8.60 7.79
C GLN A 162 -9.47 7.41 6.85
N VAL A 163 -10.64 7.24 6.26
CA VAL A 163 -10.95 6.14 5.36
C VAL A 163 -10.92 6.64 3.93
N THR A 164 -10.12 6.00 3.10
CA THR A 164 -10.13 6.16 1.65
C THR A 164 -10.61 4.86 1.04
N VAL A 165 -11.74 4.94 0.33
CA VAL A 165 -12.31 3.83 -0.44
C VAL A 165 -11.70 3.86 -1.84
N LEU A 166 -11.22 2.71 -2.31
CA LEU A 166 -10.55 2.57 -3.60
C LEU A 166 -11.27 1.54 -4.47
N PRO A 167 -11.28 1.74 -5.79
CA PRO A 167 -11.65 0.68 -6.74
C PRO A 167 -10.77 -0.55 -6.53
N ASP A 168 -11.39 -1.72 -6.44
CA ASP A 168 -10.68 -3.00 -6.39
C ASP A 168 -10.38 -3.51 -7.80
N LEU A 169 -9.49 -2.77 -8.46
CA LEU A 169 -8.98 -3.06 -9.79
C LEU A 169 -7.83 -4.08 -9.75
#